data_AF-A0A0D6TRH5-F1
#
_entry.id   AF-A0A0D6TRH5-F1
#
_cell.length_a   1.000
_cell.length_b   1.000
_cell.length_c   1.000
_cell.angle_alpha   90.00
_cell.angle_beta   90.00
_cell.angle_gamma   90.00
#
_symmetry.space_group_name_H-M   'P 1'
#
loop_
_entity.id
_entity.type
_entity.pdbx_description
1 polymer ?
#
loop_
_entity_poly.entity_id
_entity_poly.type
_entity_poly.pdbx_seq_one_letter_code
_entity_poly.pdbx_strand_id
1 'polypeptide(L)'
;MKVHLLIIFLYLILTGCTVTNGTQNETVNKAINLQQTIINDPLFEKILTELETSGQIDWSEGRTDYIREKLTSYKSNTDWLLSEYKNKGGFNKDSVFLWRKFNPLSSTTAVTSQCIEKTKLNKWNLNRNEYSILNTLIHERVHSFCQVHPKGKQTREANKCDASYVAGDLAEILISHRMGIKEKVMDKPICPALLQKIEEYKLIIIK
;
A
#
# COMPACT_ATOMS: atom_id res chain seq x y z
N MET A 1 22.90 -18.29 40.31
CA MET A 1 22.65 -18.68 38.90
C MET A 1 21.28 -18.27 38.34
N LYS A 2 20.17 -18.34 39.09
CA LYS A 2 18.83 -18.02 38.55
C LYS A 2 18.59 -16.53 38.23
N VAL A 3 19.21 -15.60 38.97
CA VAL A 3 19.05 -14.15 38.76
C VAL A 3 19.81 -13.64 37.54
N HIS A 4 21.00 -14.18 37.26
CA HIS A 4 21.81 -13.77 36.10
C HIS A 4 21.21 -14.22 34.76
N LEU A 5 20.56 -15.39 34.71
CA LEU A 5 19.84 -15.83 33.51
C LEU A 5 18.64 -14.93 33.19
N LEU A 6 17.92 -14.48 34.22
CA LEU A 6 16.78 -13.58 34.08
C LEU A 6 17.21 -12.20 33.56
N ILE A 7 18.33 -11.67 34.07
CA ILE A 7 18.89 -10.38 33.64
C ILE A 7 19.40 -10.45 32.21
N ILE A 8 20.06 -11.55 31.80
CA ILE A 8 20.51 -11.75 30.40
C ILE A 8 19.30 -11.86 29.46
N PHE A 9 18.24 -12.55 29.86
CA PHE A 9 17.00 -12.66 29.09
C PHE A 9 16.30 -11.29 28.94
N LEU A 10 16.22 -10.50 30.02
CA LEU A 10 15.72 -9.12 29.98
C LEU A 10 16.58 -8.19 29.12
N TYR A 11 17.92 -8.33 29.16
CA TYR A 11 18.84 -7.52 28.36
C TYR A 11 18.78 -7.85 26.86
N LEU A 12 18.57 -9.12 26.51
CA LEU A 12 18.35 -9.57 25.12
C LEU A 12 17.01 -9.06 24.55
N ILE A 13 15.99 -8.87 25.40
CA ILE A 13 14.71 -8.29 24.99
C ILE A 13 14.81 -6.75 24.80
N LEU A 14 15.68 -6.08 25.57
CA LEU A 14 15.80 -4.62 25.60
C LEU A 14 16.79 -4.04 24.56
N THR A 15 17.71 -4.83 24.01
CA THR A 15 18.78 -4.35 23.10
C THR A 15 18.47 -4.55 21.62
N GLY A 16 17.37 -5.23 21.27
CA GLY A 16 16.94 -5.33 19.89
C GLY A 16 16.30 -4.02 19.44
N CYS A 17 17.05 -3.14 18.77
CA CYS A 17 16.50 -1.98 18.06
C CYS A 17 15.19 -2.40 17.35
N THR A 18 14.07 -1.92 17.91
CA THR A 18 12.72 -2.47 17.63
C THR A 18 12.21 -2.13 16.23
N VAL A 19 12.98 -1.30 15.53
CA VAL A 19 12.75 -0.81 14.18
C VAL A 19 14.11 -0.79 13.48
N THR A 20 14.23 -1.56 12.40
CA THR A 20 15.32 -1.39 11.43
C THR A 20 14.75 -0.63 10.24
N ASN A 21 15.46 0.38 9.74
CA ASN A 21 15.03 1.13 8.56
C ASN A 21 14.81 0.14 7.39
N GLY A 22 13.71 0.32 6.64
CA GLY A 22 13.36 -0.48 5.46
C GLY A 22 14.50 -0.61 4.45
N THR A 23 15.36 0.40 4.42
CA THR A 23 16.54 0.49 3.55
C THR A 23 17.60 -0.59 3.71
N GLN A 24 17.56 -1.35 4.79
CA GLN A 24 18.47 -2.48 4.96
C GLN A 24 17.98 -3.75 4.26
N ASN A 25 16.79 -3.72 3.64
CA ASN A 25 16.24 -4.81 2.84
C ASN A 25 16.21 -4.39 1.35
N GLU A 26 16.94 -5.13 0.52
CA GLU A 26 17.09 -4.82 -0.92
C GLU A 26 15.75 -4.84 -1.67
N THR A 27 14.88 -5.80 -1.39
CA THR A 27 13.57 -5.91 -2.03
C THR A 27 12.66 -4.73 -1.68
N VAL A 28 12.69 -4.29 -0.41
CA VAL A 28 11.95 -3.10 0.03
C VAL A 28 12.51 -1.83 -0.63
N ASN A 29 13.83 -1.69 -0.75
CA ASN A 29 14.43 -0.58 -1.50
C ASN A 29 14.01 -0.54 -2.96
N LYS A 30 14.00 -1.69 -3.64
CA LYS A 30 13.49 -1.80 -5.01
C LYS A 30 12.05 -1.31 -5.09
N ALA A 31 11.17 -1.80 -4.21
CA ALA A 31 9.78 -1.36 -4.15
C ALA A 31 9.63 0.15 -3.92
N ILE A 32 10.43 0.72 -3.00
CA ILE A 32 10.44 2.17 -2.74
C ILE A 32 10.78 2.96 -4.00
N ASN A 33 11.81 2.53 -4.73
CA ASN A 33 12.27 3.20 -5.95
C ASN A 33 11.28 3.08 -7.11
N LEU A 34 10.44 2.04 -7.14
CA LEU A 34 9.43 1.83 -8.18
C LEU A 34 8.19 2.73 -8.02
N GLN A 35 7.91 3.27 -6.83
CA GLN A 35 6.71 4.07 -6.57
C GLN A 35 6.58 5.25 -7.54
N GLN A 36 7.66 6.03 -7.71
CA GLN A 36 7.60 7.23 -8.56
C GLN A 36 7.42 6.88 -10.03
N THR A 37 8.00 5.77 -10.50
CA THR A 37 7.80 5.27 -11.86
C THR A 37 6.33 5.02 -12.14
N ILE A 38 5.61 4.41 -11.20
CA ILE A 38 4.18 4.13 -11.35
C ILE A 38 3.30 5.34 -11.14
N ILE A 39 3.58 6.17 -10.14
CA ILE A 39 2.82 7.42 -9.90
C ILE A 39 2.86 8.31 -11.14
N ASN A 40 3.98 8.30 -11.88
CA ASN A 40 4.15 9.06 -13.12
C ASN A 40 3.72 8.28 -14.38
N ASP A 41 3.28 7.03 -14.27
CA ASP A 41 2.81 6.26 -15.43
C ASP A 41 1.45 6.82 -15.89
N PRO A 42 1.31 7.27 -17.15
CA PRO A 42 0.05 7.83 -17.65
C PRO A 42 -1.14 6.87 -17.52
N LEU A 43 -0.92 5.56 -17.55
CA LEU A 43 -2.00 4.58 -17.36
C LEU A 43 -2.49 4.52 -15.91
N PHE A 44 -1.66 4.88 -14.94
CA PHE A 44 -2.06 4.93 -13.54
C PHE A 44 -3.16 5.99 -13.34
N GLU A 45 -2.89 7.23 -13.75
CA GLU A 45 -3.85 8.32 -13.74
C GLU A 45 -5.09 8.02 -14.59
N LYS A 46 -4.88 7.51 -15.81
CA LYS A 46 -5.97 7.24 -16.74
C LYS A 46 -6.96 6.20 -16.20
N ILE A 47 -6.48 5.05 -15.74
CA ILE A 47 -7.35 3.95 -15.27
C ILE A 47 -8.08 4.35 -14.00
N LEU A 48 -7.41 5.01 -13.04
CA LEU A 48 -8.08 5.51 -11.84
C LEU A 48 -9.20 6.50 -12.18
N THR A 49 -8.94 7.43 -13.11
CA THR A 49 -9.93 8.43 -13.54
C THR A 49 -11.13 7.78 -14.25
N GLU A 50 -10.90 6.74 -15.07
CA GLU A 50 -11.99 5.99 -15.71
C GLU A 50 -12.85 5.21 -14.70
N LEU A 51 -12.21 4.60 -13.69
CA LEU A 51 -12.91 3.92 -12.61
C LEU A 51 -13.73 4.90 -11.75
N GLU A 52 -13.18 6.08 -11.46
CA GLU A 52 -13.92 7.16 -10.78
C GLU A 52 -15.15 7.59 -11.59
N THR A 53 -14.96 7.87 -12.89
CA THR A 53 -16.03 8.37 -13.78
C THR A 53 -17.19 7.39 -13.89
N SER A 54 -16.89 6.09 -13.77
CA SER A 54 -17.88 5.01 -13.78
C SER A 54 -18.40 4.63 -12.38
N GLY A 55 -18.02 5.36 -11.33
CA GLY A 55 -18.46 5.14 -9.96
C GLY A 55 -17.96 3.83 -9.34
N GLN A 56 -16.84 3.28 -9.82
CA GLN A 56 -16.33 1.96 -9.44
C GLN A 56 -15.32 1.99 -8.28
N ILE A 57 -14.89 3.17 -7.85
CA ILE A 57 -14.07 3.35 -6.65
C ILE A 57 -14.99 3.68 -5.48
N ASP A 58 -14.91 2.88 -4.42
CA ASP A 58 -15.68 3.11 -3.20
C ASP A 58 -15.03 4.18 -2.33
N TRP A 59 -15.67 5.34 -2.28
CA TRP A 59 -15.33 6.47 -1.40
C TRP A 59 -16.31 6.66 -0.24
N SER A 60 -17.28 5.76 -0.10
CA SER A 60 -18.40 5.92 0.83
C SER A 60 -18.05 5.54 2.28
N GLU A 61 -19.04 5.49 3.17
CA GLU A 61 -18.91 4.96 4.54
C GLU A 61 -17.80 5.59 5.39
N GLY A 62 -17.61 6.90 5.24
CA GLY A 62 -16.67 7.67 6.06
C GLY A 62 -15.20 7.48 5.73
N ARG A 63 -14.88 6.85 4.58
CA ARG A 63 -13.50 6.67 4.09
C ARG A 63 -12.74 7.99 3.96
N THR A 64 -13.47 9.07 3.69
CA THR A 64 -12.94 10.41 3.46
C THR A 64 -13.07 11.33 4.68
N ASP A 65 -13.64 10.88 5.81
CA ASP A 65 -13.96 11.73 6.97
C ASP A 65 -12.74 12.38 7.64
N TYR A 66 -11.56 11.77 7.47
CA TYR A 66 -10.31 12.28 8.04
C TYR A 66 -9.51 13.15 7.05
N ILE A 67 -9.95 13.27 5.80
CA ILE A 67 -9.34 14.17 4.83
C ILE A 67 -9.67 15.60 5.25
N ARG A 68 -8.62 16.35 5.60
CA ARG A 68 -8.75 17.71 6.12
C ARG A 68 -9.05 18.75 5.04
N GLU A 69 -8.71 18.41 3.80
CA GLU A 69 -8.95 19.26 2.65
C GLU A 69 -10.40 19.18 2.20
N LYS A 70 -10.91 20.28 1.65
CA LYS A 70 -12.28 20.34 1.16
C LYS A 70 -12.36 19.61 -0.19
N LEU A 71 -12.70 18.32 -0.20
CA LEU A 71 -12.74 17.51 -1.43
C LEU A 71 -13.56 18.12 -2.58
N THR A 72 -14.57 18.96 -2.29
CA THR A 72 -15.34 19.67 -3.32
C THR A 72 -14.53 20.72 -4.10
N SER A 73 -13.29 21.04 -3.71
CA SER A 73 -12.39 21.89 -4.51
C SER A 73 -11.69 21.14 -5.65
N TYR A 74 -11.82 19.81 -5.67
CA TYR A 74 -11.26 18.94 -6.70
C TYR A 74 -12.36 18.53 -7.68
N LYS A 75 -11.97 18.11 -8.88
CA LYS A 75 -12.93 17.65 -9.90
C LYS A 75 -13.64 16.36 -9.48
N SER A 76 -12.95 15.54 -8.70
CA SER A 76 -13.43 14.27 -8.16
C SER A 76 -12.56 13.85 -6.97
N ASN A 77 -12.95 12.79 -6.25
CA ASN A 77 -12.11 12.26 -5.17
C ASN A 77 -10.82 11.64 -5.72
N THR A 78 -10.87 11.05 -6.91
CA THR A 78 -9.68 10.56 -7.60
C THR A 78 -8.75 11.70 -8.05
N ASP A 79 -9.29 12.85 -8.49
CA ASP A 79 -8.48 14.04 -8.80
C ASP A 79 -7.73 14.55 -7.55
N TRP A 80 -8.38 14.54 -6.38
CA TRP A 80 -7.70 14.80 -5.10
C TRP A 80 -6.58 13.78 -4.84
N LEU A 81 -6.85 12.49 -4.95
CA LEU A 81 -5.86 11.43 -4.70
C LEU A 81 -4.63 11.55 -5.62
N LEU A 82 -4.85 11.81 -6.90
CA LEU A 82 -3.78 12.02 -7.87
C LEU A 82 -2.98 13.29 -7.57
N SER A 83 -3.65 14.37 -7.14
CA SER A 83 -2.98 15.58 -6.66
C SER A 83 -2.11 15.29 -5.44
N GLU A 84 -2.58 14.50 -4.49
CA GLU A 84 -1.80 14.08 -3.31
C GLU A 84 -0.56 13.26 -3.71
N TYR A 85 -0.69 12.30 -4.62
CA TYR A 85 0.46 11.58 -5.18
C TYR A 85 1.43 12.50 -5.92
N LYS A 86 0.94 13.47 -6.69
CA LYS A 86 1.79 14.42 -7.41
C LYS A 86 2.54 15.36 -6.48
N ASN A 87 1.88 15.84 -5.42
CA ASN A 87 2.45 16.81 -4.49
C ASN A 87 3.39 16.15 -3.48
N LYS A 88 3.03 14.96 -2.99
CA LYS A 88 3.73 14.28 -1.89
C LYS A 88 4.52 13.05 -2.31
N GLY A 89 4.30 12.53 -3.52
CA GLY A 89 4.96 11.31 -4.03
C GLY A 89 4.60 10.05 -3.25
N GLY A 90 5.37 8.98 -3.49
CA GLY A 90 5.35 7.77 -2.68
C GLY A 90 6.06 7.96 -1.32
N PHE A 91 6.19 6.88 -0.55
CA PHE A 91 7.01 6.90 0.66
C PHE A 91 8.50 7.03 0.31
N ASN A 92 9.20 7.92 1.01
CA ASN A 92 10.65 7.97 0.94
C ASN A 92 11.29 6.89 1.82
N LYS A 93 12.57 6.67 1.62
CA LYS A 93 13.34 5.63 2.30
C LYS A 93 13.32 5.74 3.85
N ASP A 94 13.27 6.96 4.38
CA ASP A 94 13.31 7.24 5.83
C ASP A 94 11.92 7.17 6.48
N SER A 95 10.89 6.94 5.67
CA SER A 95 9.50 6.79 6.09
C SER A 95 9.00 5.34 6.10
N VAL A 96 9.81 4.38 5.64
CA VAL A 96 9.46 2.95 5.60
C VAL A 96 10.28 2.17 6.62
N PHE A 97 9.60 1.48 7.53
CA PHE A 97 10.24 0.79 8.65
C PHE A 97 9.92 -0.71 8.65
N LEU A 98 10.91 -1.56 8.93
CA LEU A 98 10.66 -2.98 9.20
C LEU A 98 10.34 -3.15 10.68
N TRP A 99 9.09 -3.48 10.98
CA TRP A 99 8.62 -3.58 12.35
C TRP A 99 8.56 -5.03 12.82
N ARG A 100 9.33 -5.33 13.88
CA ARG A 100 9.40 -6.66 14.50
C ARG A 100 8.34 -6.92 15.56
N LYS A 101 7.66 -5.88 16.06
CA LYS A 101 6.67 -6.01 17.16
C LYS A 101 5.32 -6.55 16.69
N PHE A 102 5.11 -6.72 15.39
CA PHE A 102 3.97 -7.47 14.91
C PHE A 102 4.05 -8.91 15.43
N ASN A 103 2.88 -9.49 15.74
CA ASN A 103 2.78 -10.92 15.97
C ASN A 103 3.31 -11.67 14.73
N PRO A 104 4.26 -12.60 14.87
CA PRO A 104 4.79 -13.37 13.74
C PRO A 104 3.75 -14.16 12.95
N LEU A 105 2.61 -14.50 13.57
CA LEU A 105 1.48 -15.17 12.93
C LEU A 105 0.46 -14.22 12.31
N SER A 106 0.68 -12.90 12.41
CA SER A 106 -0.22 -11.91 11.82
C SER A 106 -0.13 -11.91 10.30
N SER A 107 -1.28 -11.94 9.64
CA SER A 107 -1.40 -11.77 8.19
C SER A 107 -1.27 -10.30 7.74
N THR A 108 -1.18 -9.34 8.67
CA THR A 108 -0.98 -7.92 8.33
C THR A 108 0.38 -7.73 7.67
N THR A 109 0.40 -7.18 6.46
CA THR A 109 1.66 -6.89 5.74
C THR A 109 2.28 -5.57 6.17
N ALA A 110 1.47 -4.54 6.39
CA ALA A 110 1.91 -3.21 6.78
C ALA A 110 0.84 -2.49 7.60
N VAL A 111 1.24 -1.38 8.22
CA VAL A 111 0.30 -0.44 8.82
C VAL A 111 0.83 0.98 8.73
N THR A 112 -0.07 1.88 8.36
CA THR A 112 0.11 3.33 8.38
C THR A 112 -1.04 3.92 9.17
N SER A 113 -0.71 4.70 10.19
CA SER A 113 -1.73 5.46 10.90
C SER A 113 -2.25 6.56 9.99
N GLN A 114 -3.55 6.83 10.04
CA GLN A 114 -4.19 7.87 9.23
C GLN A 114 -3.43 9.21 9.33
N CYS A 115 -3.22 9.87 8.20
CA CYS A 115 -2.50 11.16 8.10
C CYS A 115 -1.02 11.12 8.51
N ILE A 116 -0.43 9.95 8.75
CA ILE A 116 0.97 9.84 9.15
C ILE A 116 1.81 9.41 7.95
N GLU A 117 2.84 10.20 7.63
CA GLU A 117 3.76 9.94 6.52
C GLU A 117 4.83 8.88 6.85
N LYS A 118 4.49 7.90 7.67
CA LYS A 118 5.40 6.80 8.06
C LYS A 118 4.64 5.50 8.07
N THR A 119 5.16 4.52 7.35
CA THR A 119 4.59 3.17 7.28
C THR A 119 5.51 2.15 7.92
N LYS A 120 4.90 1.09 8.46
CA LYS A 120 5.60 0.02 9.18
C LYS A 120 5.24 -1.31 8.53
N LEU A 121 6.20 -1.90 7.83
CA LEU A 121 6.10 -3.21 7.21
C LEU A 121 6.30 -4.30 8.27
N ASN A 122 5.44 -5.31 8.28
CA ASN A 122 5.58 -6.46 9.17
C ASN A 122 6.74 -7.34 8.72
N LYS A 123 7.84 -7.33 9.48
CA LYS A 123 9.06 -8.07 9.13
C LYS A 123 8.81 -9.57 8.92
N TRP A 124 7.86 -10.15 9.64
CA TRP A 124 7.55 -11.58 9.60
C TRP A 124 6.75 -11.98 8.35
N ASN A 125 6.14 -11.01 7.67
CA ASN A 125 5.31 -11.22 6.47
C ASN A 125 5.90 -10.54 5.23
N LEU A 126 7.24 -10.50 5.13
CA LEU A 126 7.99 -9.87 4.03
C LEU A 126 8.60 -10.87 3.03
N ASN A 127 8.23 -12.14 3.08
CA ASN A 127 8.57 -13.09 2.01
C ASN A 127 7.70 -12.81 0.77
N ARG A 128 7.92 -11.65 0.15
CA ARG A 128 7.16 -11.07 -0.97
C ARG A 128 8.15 -10.46 -1.95
N ASN A 129 7.80 -10.42 -3.24
CA ASN A 129 8.59 -9.71 -4.23
C ASN A 129 8.39 -8.19 -4.14
N GLU A 130 9.24 -7.43 -4.82
CA GLU A 130 9.23 -5.97 -4.85
C GLU A 130 7.92 -5.40 -5.39
N TYR A 131 7.22 -6.09 -6.29
CA TYR A 131 5.95 -5.61 -6.87
C TYR A 131 4.80 -5.72 -5.87
N SER A 132 4.73 -6.80 -5.10
CA SER A 132 3.72 -6.96 -4.04
C SER A 132 4.01 -6.04 -2.84
N ILE A 133 5.28 -5.72 -2.59
CA ILE A 133 5.65 -4.67 -1.63
C ILE A 133 5.28 -3.29 -2.18
N LEU A 134 5.49 -3.02 -3.47
CA LEU A 134 5.05 -1.77 -4.12
C LEU A 134 3.53 -1.57 -3.97
N ASN A 135 2.72 -2.59 -4.24
CA ASN A 135 1.26 -2.57 -3.99
C ASN A 135 0.97 -2.09 -2.58
N THR A 136 1.63 -2.74 -1.61
CA THR A 136 1.47 -2.41 -0.19
C THR A 136 1.85 -0.96 0.09
N LEU A 137 2.98 -0.48 -0.41
CA LEU A 137 3.42 0.90 -0.18
C LEU A 137 2.47 1.93 -0.80
N ILE A 138 1.97 1.69 -2.02
CA ILE A 138 1.00 2.57 -2.68
C ILE A 138 -0.32 2.60 -1.92
N HIS A 139 -0.82 1.45 -1.47
CA HIS A 139 -2.01 1.33 -0.62
C HIS A 139 -1.85 2.12 0.69
N GLU A 140 -0.77 1.83 1.42
CA GLU A 140 -0.46 2.48 2.69
C GLU A 140 -0.24 3.99 2.53
N ARG A 141 0.21 4.44 1.35
CA ARG A 141 0.38 5.86 1.06
C ARG A 141 -0.96 6.59 1.06
N VAL A 142 -2.03 5.95 0.59
CA VAL A 142 -3.38 6.52 0.63
C VAL A 142 -3.85 6.77 2.08
N HIS A 143 -3.48 5.89 3.02
CA HIS A 143 -3.72 6.13 4.45
C HIS A 143 -2.93 7.33 5.01
N SER A 144 -1.71 7.56 4.51
CA SER A 144 -0.95 8.75 4.86
C SER A 144 -1.58 10.04 4.32
N PHE A 145 -2.41 9.95 3.28
CA PHE A 145 -3.25 11.05 2.77
C PHE A 145 -4.57 11.19 3.55
N CYS A 146 -4.69 10.53 4.70
CA CYS A 146 -5.85 10.55 5.58
C CYS A 146 -7.11 9.79 5.11
N GLN A 147 -7.08 9.08 3.98
CA GLN A 147 -8.19 8.17 3.65
C GLN A 147 -8.09 6.90 4.50
N VAL A 148 -9.21 6.37 4.97
CA VAL A 148 -9.23 5.23 5.91
C VAL A 148 -10.19 4.13 5.45
N HIS A 149 -10.00 2.94 5.99
CA HIS A 149 -11.02 1.88 5.91
C HIS A 149 -12.11 2.11 6.98
N PRO A 150 -13.39 1.75 6.73
CA PRO A 150 -14.49 2.00 7.62
C PRO A 150 -14.32 1.19 8.89
N LYS A 151 -14.80 1.74 10.00
CA LYS A 151 -14.77 1.05 11.29
C LYS A 151 -15.55 -0.27 11.19
N GLY A 152 -14.91 -1.37 11.61
CA GLY A 152 -15.51 -2.71 11.55
C GLY A 152 -15.39 -3.42 10.20
N LYS A 153 -14.92 -2.74 9.13
CA LYS A 153 -14.63 -3.34 7.82
C LYS A 153 -13.14 -3.22 7.52
N GLN A 154 -12.33 -4.09 8.12
CA GLN A 154 -10.86 -4.05 8.02
C GLN A 154 -10.28 -5.18 7.16
N THR A 155 -11.14 -5.99 6.54
CA THR A 155 -10.72 -7.10 5.66
C THR A 155 -10.49 -6.60 4.25
N ARG A 156 -9.55 -7.24 3.53
CA ARG A 156 -9.32 -6.99 2.10
C ARG A 156 -10.59 -7.19 1.25
N GLU A 157 -11.39 -8.22 1.53
CA GLU A 157 -12.62 -8.49 0.75
C GLU A 157 -13.63 -7.33 0.81
N ALA A 158 -13.87 -6.79 2.02
CA ALA A 158 -14.79 -5.67 2.23
C ALA A 158 -14.32 -4.34 1.61
N ASN A 159 -13.05 -4.23 1.24
CA ASN A 159 -12.44 -2.98 0.78
C ASN A 159 -11.77 -3.11 -0.59
N LYS A 160 -11.89 -4.25 -1.29
CA LYS A 160 -11.14 -4.51 -2.53
C LYS A 160 -11.34 -3.46 -3.63
N CYS A 161 -12.44 -2.71 -3.60
CA CYS A 161 -12.76 -1.61 -4.53
C CYS A 161 -12.59 -0.21 -3.94
N ASP A 162 -12.05 -0.08 -2.73
CA ASP A 162 -11.72 1.23 -2.18
C ASP A 162 -10.48 1.83 -2.88
N ALA A 163 -10.32 3.14 -2.74
CA ALA A 163 -9.25 3.86 -3.44
C ALA A 163 -7.85 3.33 -3.13
N SER A 164 -7.59 2.96 -1.87
CA SER A 164 -6.27 2.48 -1.44
C SER A 164 -5.91 1.13 -2.06
N TYR A 165 -6.83 0.17 -2.08
CA TYR A 165 -6.58 -1.14 -2.68
C TYR A 165 -6.60 -1.10 -4.21
N VAL A 166 -7.48 -0.31 -4.83
CA VAL A 166 -7.48 -0.12 -6.29
C VAL A 166 -6.16 0.48 -6.76
N ALA A 167 -5.65 1.52 -6.09
CA ALA A 167 -4.36 2.13 -6.42
C ALA A 167 -3.19 1.14 -6.23
N GLY A 168 -3.16 0.41 -5.11
CA GLY A 168 -2.11 -0.57 -4.82
C GLY A 168 -2.06 -1.71 -5.84
N ASP A 169 -3.21 -2.29 -6.18
CA ASP A 169 -3.31 -3.37 -7.16
C ASP A 169 -2.89 -2.90 -8.56
N LEU A 170 -3.42 -1.76 -9.00
CA LEU A 170 -3.08 -1.18 -10.29
C LEU A 170 -1.57 -0.93 -10.39
N ALA A 171 -0.94 -0.45 -9.31
CA ALA A 171 0.49 -0.21 -9.28
C ALA A 171 1.32 -1.48 -9.52
N GLU A 172 0.99 -2.57 -8.84
CA GLU A 172 1.67 -3.86 -9.03
C GLU A 172 1.47 -4.43 -10.44
N ILE A 173 0.27 -4.26 -10.99
CA ILE A 173 -0.07 -4.76 -12.32
C ILE A 173 0.65 -3.95 -13.41
N LEU A 174 0.63 -2.62 -13.32
CA LEU A 174 1.33 -1.76 -14.25
C LEU A 174 2.83 -2.03 -14.22
N ILE A 175 3.45 -2.11 -13.04
CA ILE A 175 4.90 -2.36 -13.02
C ILE A 175 5.24 -3.74 -13.56
N SER A 176 4.42 -4.76 -13.25
CA SER A 176 4.61 -6.11 -13.79
C SER A 176 4.55 -6.10 -15.32
N HIS A 177 3.55 -5.41 -15.89
CA HIS A 177 3.43 -5.22 -17.33
C HIS A 177 4.66 -4.52 -17.93
N ARG A 178 5.13 -3.41 -17.33
CA ARG A 178 6.31 -2.67 -17.80
C ARG A 178 7.59 -3.51 -17.75
N MET A 179 7.69 -4.45 -16.81
CA MET A 179 8.81 -5.40 -16.69
C MET A 179 8.67 -6.61 -17.62
N GLY A 180 7.65 -6.64 -18.49
CA GLY A 180 7.45 -7.72 -19.46
C GLY A 180 6.86 -9.00 -18.85
N ILE A 181 6.35 -8.95 -17.61
CA ILE A 181 5.63 -10.06 -16.99
C ILE A 181 4.26 -10.14 -17.67
N LYS A 182 4.00 -11.27 -18.33
CA LYS A 182 2.75 -11.47 -19.10
C LYS A 182 1.62 -12.04 -18.26
N GLU A 183 1.95 -12.80 -17.23
CA GLU A 183 0.99 -13.54 -16.41
C GLU A 183 1.38 -13.43 -14.94
N LYS A 184 0.38 -13.26 -14.08
CA LYS A 184 0.60 -13.15 -12.63
C LYS A 184 -0.57 -13.74 -11.86
N VAL A 185 -0.25 -14.54 -10.84
CA VAL A 185 -1.23 -15.00 -9.85
C VAL A 185 -1.34 -13.95 -8.77
N MET A 186 -2.56 -13.51 -8.47
CA MET A 186 -2.83 -12.54 -7.42
C MET A 186 -3.51 -13.26 -6.25
N ASP A 187 -2.82 -13.33 -5.11
CA ASP A 187 -3.24 -14.11 -3.95
C ASP A 187 -4.32 -13.42 -3.09
N LYS A 188 -4.91 -12.34 -3.60
CA LYS A 188 -5.89 -11.49 -2.92
C LYS A 188 -7.00 -11.07 -3.90
N PRO A 189 -8.23 -10.86 -3.41
CA PRO A 189 -9.33 -10.42 -4.25
C PRO A 189 -9.06 -9.01 -4.78
N ILE A 190 -9.20 -8.82 -6.08
CA ILE A 190 -9.04 -7.54 -6.79
C ILE A 190 -10.43 -6.96 -7.05
N CYS A 191 -10.54 -5.63 -7.12
CA CYS A 191 -11.79 -5.02 -7.55
C CYS A 191 -12.21 -5.54 -8.94
N PRO A 192 -13.45 -6.05 -9.12
CA PRO A 192 -13.91 -6.57 -10.41
C PRO A 192 -13.81 -5.55 -11.56
N ALA A 193 -14.12 -4.28 -11.29
CA ALA A 193 -14.01 -3.22 -12.30
C ALA A 193 -12.55 -2.94 -12.69
N LEU A 194 -11.61 -3.05 -11.75
CA LEU A 194 -10.18 -2.94 -12.06
C LEU A 194 -9.72 -4.13 -12.92
N LEU A 195 -10.19 -5.36 -12.63
CA LEU A 195 -9.91 -6.53 -13.48
C LEU A 195 -10.36 -6.31 -14.92
N GLN A 196 -11.57 -5.78 -15.12
CA GLN A 196 -12.07 -5.44 -16.46
C GLN A 196 -11.16 -4.43 -17.15
N LYS A 197 -10.70 -3.38 -16.44
CA LYS A 197 -9.76 -2.41 -17.02
C LYS A 197 -8.43 -3.05 -17.41
N ILE A 198 -7.91 -3.98 -16.60
CA ILE A 198 -6.66 -4.69 -16.91
C ILE A 198 -6.79 -5.48 -18.22
N GLU A 199 -7.94 -6.12 -18.44
CA GLU A 199 -8.25 -6.84 -19.66
C GLU A 199 -8.44 -5.90 -20.86
N GLU A 200 -9.22 -4.83 -20.71
CA GLU A 200 -9.45 -3.80 -21.75
C GLU A 200 -8.13 -3.21 -22.26
N TYR A 201 -7.22 -2.90 -21.34
CA TYR A 201 -5.91 -2.34 -21.65
C TYR A 201 -4.85 -3.40 -22.00
N LYS A 202 -5.21 -4.68 -21.97
CA LYS A 202 -4.31 -5.82 -22.28
C LYS A 202 -2.99 -5.76 -21.51
N LEU A 203 -3.05 -5.46 -20.22
CA LEU A 203 -1.85 -5.25 -19.41
C LEU A 203 -1.14 -6.57 -19.12
N ILE A 204 -1.76 -7.44 -18.32
CA ILE A 204 -1.28 -8.78 -17.99
C ILE A 204 -2.47 -9.72 -17.83
N ILE A 205 -2.21 -11.02 -17.90
CA ILE A 205 -3.19 -12.05 -17.56
C ILE A 205 -3.14 -12.28 -16.05
N ILE A 206 -4.27 -12.08 -15.37
CA ILE A 206 -4.43 -12.42 -13.95
C ILE A 206 -4.96 -13.85 -13.85
N LYS A 207 -4.27 -14.69 -13.08
CA LYS A 207 -4.66 -16.07 -12.78
C LYS A 207 -5.10 -16.23 -11.33
#